data_AF-A0A5N7BSV3-F1
#
_entry.id   AF-A0A5N7BSV3-F1
#
_cell.length_a   1.000
_cell.length_b   1.000
_cell.length_c   1.000
_cell.angle_alpha   90.00
_cell.angle_beta   90.00
_cell.angle_gamma   90.00
#
_symmetry.space_group_name_H-M   'P 1'
#
loop_
_entity.id
_entity.type
_entity.pdbx_description
1 polymer ?
#
loop_
_entity_poly.entity_id
_entity_poly.type
_entity_poly.pdbx_seq_one_letter_code
_entity_poly.pdbx_strand_id
1 'polypeptide(L)'
;MYHYASPPPGWSSHYMTSPPTSPHYAYYATQIANPYGSPRPASKRHSRKASYAGTKEGWQPAGYGTTFYEAMPEYSTPPRKHDNVPVYEDDSPKRSRARRQSTSTRNPSKPKPATSSKPLPKATEEDAAKAGIPPGYSIKNWDPTETPIILLGSVFDANSLGKWIYDWTVFHHGASTPMADVAGELWLLLIKLAGKIKRADECVDRIKHTDAHEVVEDFLESGERLWARFKKLLKTCEQFMWKAAKREGGKGSVSMGRNAGCEFVETIFGRDRELESTEKLMNSIRLWNMRFDANCEDILRRPSA
;
A
#
# COMPACT_ATOMS: atom_id res chain seq x y z
N MET A 1 18.79 24.50 0.54
CA MET A 1 17.77 23.80 1.37
C MET A 1 17.48 24.68 2.58
N TYR A 2 16.31 25.32 2.69
CA TYR A 2 15.92 26.04 3.91
C TYR A 2 15.12 25.08 4.79
N HIS A 3 15.82 24.42 5.71
CA HIS A 3 15.24 23.80 6.89
C HIS A 3 15.29 24.83 8.02
N TYR A 4 14.25 24.93 8.83
CA TYR A 4 14.30 25.81 9.99
C TYR A 4 15.40 25.29 10.93
N ALA A 5 16.30 26.18 11.36
CA ALA A 5 17.42 25.86 12.25
C ALA A 5 16.97 25.25 13.60
N SER A 6 15.69 25.40 13.93
CA SER A 6 15.00 24.73 15.02
C SER A 6 13.56 24.44 14.57
N PRO A 7 12.87 23.45 15.16
CA PRO A 7 11.43 23.27 14.90
C PRO A 7 10.69 24.60 15.15
N PRO A 8 9.58 24.89 14.45
CA PRO A 8 8.92 26.18 14.60
C PRO A 8 8.53 26.43 16.07
N PRO A 9 8.59 27.68 16.58
CA PRO A 9 8.37 27.96 17.99
C PRO A 9 7.00 27.46 18.47
N GLY A 10 6.97 26.69 19.55
CA GLY A 10 5.74 26.18 20.17
C GLY A 10 5.33 24.76 19.77
N TRP A 11 6.03 24.11 18.82
CA TRP A 11 5.80 22.69 18.49
C TRP A 11 6.48 21.75 19.50
N SER A 12 5.84 20.62 19.82
CA SER A 12 6.51 19.49 20.47
C SER A 12 6.42 18.21 19.61
N SER A 13 7.53 17.48 19.65
CA SER A 13 7.83 16.30 18.84
C SER A 13 6.97 15.07 19.21
N HIS A 14 6.37 15.08 20.40
CA HIS A 14 5.51 13.99 20.91
C HIS A 14 4.16 13.88 20.18
N TYR A 15 3.82 14.83 19.32
CA TYR A 15 2.47 14.99 18.76
C TYR A 15 2.32 14.51 17.30
N MET A 16 3.40 14.00 16.69
CA MET A 16 3.39 13.42 15.34
C MET A 16 3.06 11.92 15.33
N THR A 17 2.28 11.45 16.31
CA THR A 17 1.84 10.07 16.43
C THR A 17 0.68 9.78 15.47
N SER A 18 0.50 8.52 15.08
CA SER A 18 -0.69 8.07 14.34
C SER A 18 -1.97 8.51 15.07
N PRO A 19 -3.08 8.79 14.37
CA PRO A 19 -4.33 9.22 14.99
C PRO A 19 -4.78 8.22 16.08
N PRO A 20 -5.46 8.69 17.15
CA PRO A 20 -5.74 7.90 18.37
C PRO A 20 -6.51 6.58 18.18
N THR A 21 -7.06 6.34 16.99
CA THR A 21 -7.92 5.20 16.65
C THR A 21 -7.49 4.45 15.38
N SER A 22 -6.25 4.60 14.93
CA SER A 22 -5.77 3.93 13.69
C SER A 22 -5.92 2.39 13.77
N PRO A 23 -6.60 1.72 12.80
CA PRO A 23 -6.77 0.27 12.80
C PRO A 23 -5.45 -0.49 12.57
N HIS A 24 -5.26 -1.58 13.32
CA HIS A 24 -4.02 -2.36 13.38
C HIS A 24 -3.55 -2.96 12.02
N TYR A 25 -2.39 -2.48 11.57
CA TYR A 25 -1.26 -3.04 10.78
C TYR A 25 -1.34 -4.45 10.11
N ALA A 26 -2.06 -5.43 10.64
CA ALA A 26 -1.85 -6.84 10.32
C ALA A 26 -2.26 -7.27 8.89
N TYR A 27 -3.17 -6.53 8.23
CA TYR A 27 -3.78 -7.01 6.98
C TYR A 27 -2.96 -6.71 5.72
N TYR A 28 -2.11 -5.67 5.73
CA TYR A 28 -1.30 -5.30 4.56
C TYR A 28 0.15 -5.85 4.63
N ALA A 29 0.74 -5.97 5.83
CA ALA A 29 2.12 -6.44 6.00
C ALA A 29 2.37 -7.85 5.43
N THR A 30 1.35 -8.72 5.41
CA THR A 30 1.47 -10.10 4.92
C THR A 30 1.56 -10.23 3.39
N GLN A 31 1.16 -9.22 2.63
CA GLN A 31 1.36 -9.18 1.17
C GLN A 31 2.69 -8.54 0.75
N ILE A 32 3.39 -7.88 1.69
CA ILE A 32 4.53 -7.00 1.42
C ILE A 32 5.89 -7.74 1.51
N ALA A 33 5.93 -8.96 2.03
CA ALA A 33 7.19 -9.67 2.29
C ALA A 33 7.82 -10.39 1.08
N ASN A 34 7.37 -10.18 -0.17
CA ASN A 34 7.95 -10.88 -1.32
C ASN A 34 8.24 -9.96 -2.52
N PRO A 35 9.46 -9.40 -2.63
CA PRO A 35 9.84 -8.47 -3.71
C PRO A 35 10.04 -9.14 -5.09
N TYR A 36 9.76 -10.44 -5.24
CA TYR A 36 9.93 -11.20 -6.49
C TYR A 36 8.65 -11.86 -7.02
N GLY A 37 7.48 -11.56 -6.46
CA GLY A 37 6.21 -12.18 -6.86
C GLY A 37 5.30 -11.23 -7.63
N SER A 38 5.01 -11.53 -8.89
CA SER A 38 3.91 -10.87 -9.62
C SER A 38 2.57 -11.10 -8.89
N PRO A 39 1.71 -10.09 -8.69
CA PRO A 39 0.49 -10.27 -7.91
C PRO A 39 -0.53 -11.09 -8.70
N ARG A 40 -0.70 -12.36 -8.32
CA ARG A 40 -1.84 -13.17 -8.76
C ARG A 40 -3.00 -12.88 -7.79
N PRO A 41 -4.18 -12.44 -8.27
CA PRO A 41 -5.30 -12.18 -7.38
C PRO A 41 -5.75 -13.49 -6.71
N ALA A 42 -5.80 -13.49 -5.38
CA ALA A 42 -6.39 -14.57 -4.61
C ALA A 42 -7.90 -14.59 -4.89
N SER A 43 -8.35 -15.60 -5.63
CA SER A 43 -9.77 -15.90 -5.84
C SER A 43 -10.44 -16.19 -4.49
N LYS A 44 -11.00 -15.16 -3.83
CA LYS A 44 -11.99 -15.35 -2.77
C LYS A 44 -13.29 -15.85 -3.40
N ARG A 45 -13.45 -17.18 -3.45
CA ARG A 45 -14.75 -17.83 -3.63
C ARG A 45 -15.64 -17.43 -2.45
N HIS A 46 -16.65 -16.59 -2.70
CA HIS A 46 -17.81 -16.48 -1.83
C HIS A 46 -18.60 -17.78 -1.88
N SER A 47 -18.39 -18.67 -0.91
CA SER A 47 -19.31 -19.77 -0.65
C SER A 47 -20.59 -19.19 -0.04
N ARG A 48 -21.60 -18.97 -0.89
CA ARG A 48 -23.00 -18.87 -0.48
C ARG A 48 -23.37 -20.19 0.22
N LYS A 49 -23.73 -20.12 1.50
CA LYS A 49 -24.57 -21.13 2.14
C LYS A 49 -25.78 -20.41 2.71
N ALA A 50 -26.86 -20.47 1.94
CA ALA A 50 -28.21 -20.29 2.44
C ALA A 50 -28.56 -21.57 3.22
N SER A 51 -28.98 -21.41 4.47
CA SER A 51 -29.61 -22.47 5.25
C SER A 51 -30.99 -21.97 5.63
N TYR A 52 -32.01 -22.53 4.98
CA TYR A 52 -33.40 -22.46 5.40
C TYR A 52 -33.57 -23.38 6.62
N ALA A 53 -34.09 -22.84 7.72
CA ALA A 53 -34.74 -23.63 8.77
C ALA A 53 -35.76 -22.70 9.45
N GLY A 54 -37.04 -22.99 9.23
CA GLY A 54 -38.15 -22.20 9.77
C GLY A 54 -38.52 -22.61 11.19
N THR A 55 -39.15 -21.68 11.89
CA THR A 55 -40.08 -21.97 12.99
C THR A 55 -41.22 -20.95 12.94
N LYS A 56 -42.42 -21.48 13.17
CA LYS A 56 -43.75 -20.85 13.14
C LYS A 56 -43.94 -19.74 14.17
N GLU A 57 -45.01 -18.98 13.91
CA GLU A 57 -45.90 -18.20 14.80
C GLU A 57 -46.00 -16.76 14.30
N GLY A 58 -47.12 -16.19 13.85
CA GLY A 58 -48.51 -16.63 13.89
C GLY A 58 -49.42 -15.49 14.33
N TRP A 59 -49.41 -14.31 13.67
CA TRP A 59 -50.38 -13.24 13.93
C TRP A 59 -50.63 -12.35 12.68
N GLN A 60 -51.86 -12.43 12.15
CA GLN A 60 -52.59 -11.45 11.34
C GLN A 60 -54.07 -11.55 11.82
N PRO A 61 -55.00 -10.57 11.64
CA PRO A 61 -55.11 -9.72 10.45
C PRO A 61 -55.75 -8.31 10.64
N ALA A 62 -55.66 -7.48 9.58
CA ALA A 62 -56.67 -6.54 9.07
C ALA A 62 -56.00 -5.82 7.88
N GLY A 63 -56.56 -5.59 6.69
CA GLY A 63 -57.89 -5.63 6.10
C GLY A 63 -57.77 -4.81 4.78
N TYR A 64 -58.72 -4.92 3.85
CA TYR A 64 -58.73 -4.41 2.45
C TYR A 64 -57.98 -5.30 1.44
N GLY A 65 -58.53 -5.75 0.31
CA GLY A 65 -59.81 -5.56 -0.37
C GLY A 65 -59.67 -6.11 -1.80
N THR A 66 -60.57 -7.04 -2.17
CA THR A 66 -61.12 -7.47 -3.50
C THR A 66 -60.73 -6.68 -4.77
N THR A 67 -60.67 -7.16 -6.04
CA THR A 67 -60.85 -8.44 -6.80
C THR A 67 -60.69 -8.13 -8.32
N PHE A 68 -60.59 -9.19 -9.19
CA PHE A 68 -60.87 -9.27 -10.65
C PHE A 68 -59.74 -8.81 -11.63
N TYR A 69 -59.29 -9.52 -12.68
CA TYR A 69 -59.91 -10.49 -13.63
C TYR A 69 -58.83 -11.49 -14.22
N GLU A 70 -59.23 -12.77 -14.46
CA GLU A 70 -58.93 -13.70 -15.61
C GLU A 70 -57.47 -14.09 -16.00
N ALA A 71 -56.96 -15.34 -15.91
CA ALA A 71 -57.26 -16.67 -16.51
C ALA A 71 -56.69 -16.94 -17.93
N MET A 72 -55.66 -17.80 -18.06
CA MET A 72 -55.56 -19.01 -18.95
C MET A 72 -54.11 -19.57 -19.07
N PRO A 73 -53.91 -20.87 -19.45
CA PRO A 73 -52.79 -21.73 -19.01
C PRO A 73 -51.93 -22.37 -20.14
N GLU A 74 -50.80 -22.97 -19.70
CA GLU A 74 -50.19 -24.26 -20.11
C GLU A 74 -49.64 -24.60 -21.54
N TYR A 75 -48.67 -25.53 -21.49
CA TYR A 75 -48.18 -26.49 -22.52
C TYR A 75 -47.15 -25.95 -23.54
N SER A 76 -46.08 -26.65 -23.96
CA SER A 76 -45.71 -28.06 -23.82
C SER A 76 -44.26 -28.30 -24.28
N THR A 77 -43.58 -29.28 -23.67
CA THR A 77 -42.42 -29.98 -24.26
C THR A 77 -42.88 -30.99 -25.31
N PRO A 78 -41.97 -31.45 -26.21
CA PRO A 78 -42.01 -32.84 -26.64
C PRO A 78 -40.66 -33.59 -26.52
N PRO A 79 -40.70 -34.94 -26.45
CA PRO A 79 -39.63 -35.77 -25.88
C PRO A 79 -39.05 -36.81 -26.87
N ARG A 80 -38.16 -37.67 -26.33
CA ARG A 80 -37.78 -39.04 -26.77
C ARG A 80 -36.48 -39.13 -27.62
N LYS A 81 -35.64 -40.17 -27.57
CA LYS A 81 -35.77 -41.59 -27.14
C LYS A 81 -34.46 -42.12 -26.53
N HIS A 82 -34.59 -42.95 -25.50
CA HIS A 82 -33.62 -43.98 -25.11
C HIS A 82 -33.83 -45.21 -26.00
N ASP A 83 -32.75 -45.86 -26.43
CA ASP A 83 -32.75 -47.25 -26.89
C ASP A 83 -31.66 -48.05 -26.17
N ASN A 84 -32.02 -49.28 -25.80
CA ASN A 84 -31.30 -50.18 -24.90
C ASN A 84 -30.34 -51.14 -25.64
N VAL A 85 -29.36 -51.59 -24.86
CA VAL A 85 -28.23 -52.54 -25.02
C VAL A 85 -28.54 -53.88 -25.73
N PRO A 86 -27.52 -54.63 -26.23
CA PRO A 86 -27.07 -55.81 -25.46
C PRO A 86 -25.54 -56.09 -25.43
N VAL A 87 -25.15 -56.87 -24.42
CA VAL A 87 -23.79 -57.24 -23.94
C VAL A 87 -23.37 -58.61 -24.50
N TYR A 88 -22.12 -58.80 -24.99
CA TYR A 88 -21.10 -59.77 -24.48
C TYR A 88 -19.82 -59.85 -25.36
N GLU A 89 -18.72 -60.12 -24.64
CA GLU A 89 -17.29 -60.50 -24.89
C GLU A 89 -16.81 -60.80 -26.33
N ASP A 90 -15.56 -60.53 -26.76
CA ASP A 90 -14.30 -61.05 -26.20
C ASP A 90 -13.02 -60.35 -26.77
N ASP A 91 -11.94 -60.47 -26.00
CA ASP A 91 -10.51 -60.56 -26.35
C ASP A 91 -9.56 -59.35 -26.63
N SER A 92 -8.91 -58.91 -25.53
CA SER A 92 -7.44 -58.75 -25.30
C SER A 92 -6.55 -57.71 -26.06
N PRO A 93 -5.41 -57.22 -25.48
CA PRO A 93 -5.05 -57.00 -24.08
C PRO A 93 -4.52 -55.56 -23.79
N LYS A 94 -4.92 -54.99 -22.64
CA LYS A 94 -4.41 -53.71 -22.11
C LYS A 94 -3.05 -53.89 -21.43
N ARG A 95 -2.08 -53.05 -21.83
CA ARG A 95 -0.74 -52.92 -21.26
C ARG A 95 -0.77 -52.81 -19.73
N SER A 96 0.05 -53.66 -19.12
CA SER A 96 0.42 -53.79 -17.72
C SER A 96 0.53 -52.46 -16.95
N ARG A 97 -0.32 -52.31 -15.92
CA ARG A 97 -0.15 -51.34 -14.84
C ARG A 97 0.96 -51.84 -13.92
N ALA A 98 2.16 -51.28 -14.06
CA ALA A 98 3.26 -51.53 -13.14
C ALA A 98 2.93 -50.92 -11.76
N ARG A 99 2.71 -51.81 -10.80
CA ARG A 99 2.66 -51.55 -9.36
C ARG A 99 4.04 -51.08 -8.91
N ARG A 100 4.23 -49.79 -8.64
CA ARG A 100 5.46 -49.29 -7.98
C ARG A 100 5.17 -48.95 -6.52
N GLN A 101 5.95 -49.63 -5.69
CA GLN A 101 6.03 -49.59 -4.24
C GLN A 101 6.35 -48.18 -3.74
N SER A 102 5.71 -47.80 -2.64
CA SER A 102 5.98 -46.57 -1.90
C SER A 102 7.30 -46.70 -1.14
N THR A 103 8.41 -46.28 -1.76
CA THR A 103 9.63 -45.94 -1.03
C THR A 103 9.51 -44.50 -0.54
N SER A 104 9.42 -44.35 0.79
CA SER A 104 9.53 -43.10 1.53
C SER A 104 10.92 -42.49 1.32
N THR A 105 11.06 -41.59 0.34
CA THR A 105 12.20 -40.67 0.25
C THR A 105 11.81 -39.35 0.91
N ARG A 106 12.44 -39.12 2.06
CA ARG A 106 12.36 -37.88 2.86
C ARG A 106 12.82 -36.71 1.98
N ASN A 107 11.88 -35.87 1.53
CA ASN A 107 12.21 -34.61 0.86
C ASN A 107 13.12 -33.78 1.77
N PRO A 108 14.26 -33.24 1.28
CA PRO A 108 15.04 -32.29 2.06
C PRO A 108 14.17 -31.07 2.31
N SER A 109 14.00 -30.73 3.59
CA SER A 109 13.32 -29.53 4.03
C SER A 109 13.93 -28.32 3.33
N LYS A 110 13.14 -27.63 2.51
CA LYS A 110 13.47 -26.26 2.09
C LYS A 110 13.85 -25.47 3.34
N PRO A 111 14.98 -24.74 3.35
CA PRO A 111 15.30 -23.89 4.48
C PRO A 111 14.16 -22.88 4.64
N LYS A 112 13.57 -22.88 5.83
CA LYS A 112 12.63 -21.83 6.25
C LYS A 112 13.36 -20.49 6.05
N PRO A 113 12.77 -19.49 5.38
CA PRO A 113 13.35 -18.15 5.41
C PRO A 113 13.44 -17.75 6.88
N ALA A 114 14.66 -17.54 7.36
CA ALA A 114 14.89 -16.98 8.67
C ALA A 114 14.27 -15.59 8.66
N THR A 115 13.07 -15.45 9.24
CA THR A 115 12.56 -14.17 9.69
C THR A 115 13.40 -13.74 10.89
N SER A 116 14.68 -13.45 10.68
CA SER A 116 15.41 -12.59 11.60
C SER A 116 15.03 -11.16 11.22
N SER A 117 13.84 -10.73 11.63
CA SER A 117 13.53 -9.30 11.69
C SER A 117 14.47 -8.72 12.75
N LYS A 118 15.68 -8.32 12.33
CA LYS A 118 16.48 -7.41 13.15
C LYS A 118 15.55 -6.24 13.50
N PRO A 119 15.48 -5.82 14.78
CA PRO A 119 14.74 -4.61 15.12
C PRO A 119 15.23 -3.48 14.19
N LEU A 120 14.31 -2.68 13.64
CA LEU A 120 14.72 -1.52 12.84
C LEU A 120 15.75 -0.71 13.66
N PRO A 121 16.88 -0.29 13.06
CA PRO A 121 17.84 0.55 13.73
C PRO A 121 17.11 1.77 14.29
N LYS A 122 17.22 2.01 15.60
CA LYS A 122 16.63 3.21 16.20
C LYS A 122 17.56 4.38 15.90
N ALA A 123 17.04 5.41 15.24
CA ALA A 123 17.81 6.62 14.97
C ALA A 123 18.33 7.24 16.27
N THR A 124 19.60 7.62 16.25
CA THR A 124 20.27 8.35 17.34
C THR A 124 20.46 9.82 16.97
N GLU A 125 20.77 10.67 17.95
CA GLU A 125 21.09 12.07 17.69
C GLU A 125 22.35 12.23 16.81
N GLU A 126 23.29 11.29 16.89
CA GLU A 126 24.46 11.25 16.03
C GLU A 126 24.08 11.00 14.56
N ASP A 127 23.12 10.11 14.31
CA ASP A 127 22.61 9.85 12.95
C ASP A 127 21.89 11.08 12.39
N ALA A 128 21.14 11.78 13.24
CA ALA A 128 20.49 13.03 12.88
C ALA A 128 21.51 14.11 12.50
N ALA A 129 22.59 14.25 13.26
CA ALA A 129 23.68 15.17 12.96
C ALA A 129 24.38 14.82 11.63
N LYS A 130 24.68 13.54 11.38
CA LYS A 130 25.26 13.06 10.11
C LYS A 130 24.36 13.37 8.91
N ALA A 131 23.04 13.25 9.10
CA ALA A 131 22.06 13.52 8.06
C ALA A 131 21.69 15.02 7.93
N GLY A 132 22.36 15.91 8.67
CA GLY A 132 22.13 17.36 8.61
C GLY A 132 20.80 17.82 9.23
N ILE A 133 20.21 17.01 10.11
CA ILE A 133 18.95 17.31 10.79
C ILE A 133 19.25 18.23 11.98
N PRO A 134 18.61 19.41 12.07
CA PRO A 134 18.85 20.31 13.20
C PRO A 134 18.43 19.70 14.55
N PRO A 135 19.04 20.11 15.68
CA PRO A 135 18.62 19.69 17.00
C PRO A 135 17.15 20.04 17.30
N GLY A 136 16.48 19.19 18.09
CA GLY A 136 15.11 19.40 18.56
C GLY A 136 14.01 18.77 17.70
N TYR A 137 14.34 18.16 16.56
CA TYR A 137 13.39 17.37 15.77
C TYR A 137 13.22 15.95 16.33
N SER A 138 11.99 15.42 16.27
CA SER A 138 11.71 14.01 16.61
C SER A 138 12.31 13.08 15.58
N ILE A 139 13.19 12.17 15.98
CA ILE A 139 13.73 11.13 15.10
C ILE A 139 13.10 9.75 15.31
N LYS A 140 12.02 9.67 16.11
CA LYS A 140 11.39 8.39 16.50
C LYS A 140 10.76 7.63 15.34
N ASN A 141 10.35 8.35 14.31
CA ASN A 141 9.65 7.80 13.16
C ASN A 141 10.59 7.61 11.95
N TRP A 142 11.90 7.73 12.13
CA TRP A 142 12.87 7.69 11.04
C TRP A 142 13.81 6.48 11.19
N ASP A 143 13.98 5.73 10.11
CA ASP A 143 15.08 4.77 9.96
C ASP A 143 16.36 5.51 9.55
N PRO A 144 17.44 5.46 10.35
CA PRO A 144 18.67 6.20 10.07
C PRO A 144 19.40 5.76 8.79
N THR A 145 19.03 4.61 8.22
CA THR A 145 19.56 4.13 6.94
C THR A 145 18.80 4.68 5.72
N GLU A 146 17.67 5.35 5.94
CA GLU A 146 16.82 5.90 4.89
C GLU A 146 16.94 7.43 4.82
N THR A 147 16.65 8.01 3.65
CA THR A 147 16.71 9.46 3.46
C THR A 147 15.68 10.17 4.35
N PRO A 148 16.10 11.14 5.19
CA PRO A 148 15.18 11.82 6.10
C PRO A 148 14.24 12.77 5.35
N ILE A 149 12.99 12.79 5.80
CA ILE A 149 11.93 13.70 5.39
C ILE A 149 11.46 14.44 6.64
N ILE A 150 11.77 15.72 6.70
CA ILE A 150 11.37 16.57 7.82
C ILE A 150 9.94 17.06 7.55
N LEU A 151 9.04 16.80 8.49
CA LEU A 151 7.67 17.31 8.51
C LEU A 151 7.34 17.78 9.93
N LEU A 152 7.09 19.07 10.10
CA LEU A 152 6.61 19.72 11.34
C LEU A 152 7.28 19.22 12.63
N GLY A 153 8.59 19.38 12.76
CA GLY A 153 9.30 19.03 13.99
C GLY A 153 9.46 17.52 14.21
N SER A 154 9.06 16.67 13.27
CA SER A 154 9.41 15.24 13.22
C SER A 154 10.14 14.90 11.92
N VAL A 155 10.92 13.84 11.99
CA VAL A 155 11.65 13.23 10.88
C VAL A 155 11.00 11.89 10.57
N PHE A 156 10.81 11.64 9.28
CA PHE A 156 10.27 10.41 8.74
C PHE A 156 11.20 9.87 7.66
N ASP A 157 11.05 8.60 7.36
CA ASP A 157 11.47 8.00 6.09
C ASP A 157 10.24 7.88 5.15
N ALA A 158 10.47 7.41 3.92
CA ALA A 158 9.40 7.26 2.93
C ALA A 158 8.26 6.34 3.40
N ASN A 159 8.59 5.26 4.11
CA ASN A 159 7.63 4.27 4.58
C ASN A 159 6.83 4.80 5.78
N SER A 160 7.50 5.33 6.79
CA SER A 160 6.84 5.89 7.98
C SER A 160 5.98 7.11 7.65
N LEU A 161 6.43 8.00 6.75
CA LEU A 161 5.61 9.13 6.29
C LEU A 161 4.41 8.66 5.49
N GLY A 162 4.60 7.76 4.51
CA GLY A 162 3.49 7.26 3.70
C GLY A 162 2.42 6.57 4.55
N LYS A 163 2.82 5.78 5.55
CA LYS A 163 1.91 5.21 6.54
C LYS A 163 1.18 6.29 7.32
N TRP A 164 1.90 7.31 7.79
CA TRP A 164 1.31 8.40 8.57
C TRP A 164 0.23 9.14 7.76
N ILE A 165 0.48 9.43 6.47
CA ILE A 165 -0.50 10.02 5.55
C ILE A 165 -1.73 9.12 5.40
N TYR A 166 -1.52 7.82 5.18
CA TYR A 166 -2.59 6.85 5.04
C TYR A 166 -3.45 6.76 6.32
N ASP A 167 -2.82 6.65 7.49
CA ASP A 167 -3.52 6.55 8.77
C ASP A 167 -4.43 7.78 9.00
N TRP A 168 -3.92 8.98 8.74
CA TRP A 168 -4.70 10.22 8.86
C TRP A 168 -5.83 10.30 7.83
N THR A 169 -5.60 9.81 6.61
CA THR A 169 -6.64 9.78 5.57
C THR A 169 -7.77 8.82 5.95
N VAL A 170 -7.42 7.63 6.47
CA VAL A 170 -8.39 6.66 7.00
C VAL A 170 -9.14 7.23 8.18
N PHE A 171 -8.45 7.94 9.08
CA PHE A 171 -9.10 8.60 10.21
C PHE A 171 -10.07 9.71 9.77
N HIS A 172 -9.73 10.48 8.72
CA HIS A 172 -10.54 11.60 8.24
C HIS A 172 -11.74 11.17 7.37
N HIS A 173 -11.51 10.31 6.38
CA HIS A 173 -12.53 9.92 5.41
C HIS A 173 -13.14 8.54 5.70
N GLY A 174 -12.43 7.67 6.41
CA GLY A 174 -12.80 6.26 6.61
C GLY A 174 -12.06 5.32 5.65
N ALA A 175 -11.82 4.08 6.09
CA ALA A 175 -11.01 3.09 5.37
C ALA A 175 -11.61 2.58 4.06
N SER A 176 -12.91 2.72 3.87
CA SER A 176 -13.62 2.23 2.67
C SER A 176 -13.94 3.34 1.67
N THR A 177 -13.15 4.42 1.70
CA THR A 177 -13.33 5.56 0.79
C THR A 177 -12.29 5.53 -0.34
N PRO A 178 -12.62 6.06 -1.53
CA PRO A 178 -11.65 6.22 -2.61
C PRO A 178 -10.40 7.00 -2.18
N MET A 179 -10.53 7.91 -1.21
CA MET A 179 -9.40 8.69 -0.72
C MET A 179 -8.41 7.84 0.07
N ALA A 180 -8.89 6.85 0.84
CA ALA A 180 -8.02 5.90 1.51
C ALA A 180 -7.22 5.06 0.49
N ASP A 181 -7.82 4.68 -0.64
CA ASP A 181 -7.14 3.98 -1.72
C ASP A 181 -6.05 4.85 -2.36
N VAL A 182 -6.36 6.12 -2.68
CA VAL A 182 -5.39 7.09 -3.22
C VAL A 182 -4.21 7.30 -2.26
N ALA A 183 -4.47 7.43 -0.96
CA ALA A 183 -3.42 7.56 0.04
C ALA A 183 -2.57 6.29 0.17
N GLY A 184 -3.19 5.10 0.08
CA GLY A 184 -2.49 3.83 0.05
C GLY A 184 -1.58 3.70 -1.18
N GLU A 185 -2.06 4.13 -2.35
CA GLU A 185 -1.25 4.17 -3.56
C GLU A 185 -0.08 5.17 -3.44
N LEU A 186 -0.32 6.36 -2.87
CA LEU A 186 0.73 7.35 -2.65
C LEU A 186 1.82 6.77 -1.75
N TRP A 187 1.45 6.11 -0.65
CA TRP A 187 2.39 5.44 0.24
C TRP A 187 3.28 4.43 -0.52
N LEU A 188 2.68 3.55 -1.32
CA LEU A 188 3.44 2.56 -2.09
C LEU A 188 4.35 3.21 -3.14
N LEU A 189 3.92 4.31 -3.76
CA LEU A 189 4.74 5.05 -4.73
C LEU A 189 5.95 5.70 -4.06
N LEU A 190 5.80 6.24 -2.84
CA LEU A 190 6.90 6.84 -2.08
C LEU A 190 7.96 5.81 -1.72
N ILE A 191 7.55 4.63 -1.22
CA ILE A 191 8.49 3.54 -0.92
C ILE A 191 9.27 3.13 -2.17
N LYS A 192 8.58 2.94 -3.29
CA LYS A 192 9.21 2.53 -4.56
C LYS A 192 10.19 3.56 -5.07
N LEU A 193 9.82 4.85 -5.03
CA LEU A 193 10.66 5.95 -5.48
C LEU A 193 11.95 6.02 -4.63
N ALA A 194 11.81 6.09 -3.30
CA ALA A 194 12.95 6.17 -2.40
C ALA A 194 13.87 4.95 -2.53
N GLY A 195 13.31 3.74 -2.57
CA GLY A 195 14.10 2.51 -2.70
C GLY A 195 14.87 2.42 -4.02
N LYS A 196 14.29 2.87 -5.14
CA LYS A 196 14.98 2.88 -6.43
C LYS A 196 16.06 3.95 -6.53
N ILE A 197 15.80 5.15 -6.03
CA ILE A 197 16.82 6.22 -5.95
C ILE A 197 18.01 5.73 -5.12
N LYS A 198 17.75 5.21 -3.91
CA LYS A 198 18.79 4.65 -3.04
C LYS A 198 19.59 3.54 -3.71
N ARG A 199 18.91 2.57 -4.35
CA ARG A 199 19.59 1.49 -5.07
C ARG A 199 20.44 2.00 -6.23
N ALA A 200 19.96 2.99 -6.99
CA ALA A 200 20.72 3.60 -8.07
C ALA A 200 21.98 4.28 -7.53
N ASP A 201 21.82 5.12 -6.51
CA ASP A 201 22.89 5.87 -5.84
C ASP A 201 23.99 4.94 -5.29
N GLU A 202 23.61 3.88 -4.57
CA GLU A 202 24.57 2.89 -4.04
C GLU A 202 25.28 2.05 -5.14
N CYS A 203 24.74 2.01 -6.36
CA CYS A 203 25.28 1.20 -7.44
C CYS A 203 26.07 2.00 -8.48
N VAL A 204 25.82 3.30 -8.63
CA VAL A 204 26.28 4.10 -9.78
C VAL A 204 27.81 4.04 -9.93
N ASP A 205 28.55 4.18 -8.82
CA ASP A 205 30.01 4.12 -8.78
C ASP A 205 30.60 2.77 -9.24
N ARG A 206 29.79 1.70 -9.26
CA ARG A 206 30.20 0.35 -9.69
C ARG A 206 29.97 0.09 -11.16
N ILE A 207 29.26 0.99 -11.86
CA ILE A 207 28.92 0.83 -13.28
C ILE A 207 30.14 1.17 -14.13
N LYS A 208 30.61 0.19 -14.91
CA LYS A 208 31.82 0.36 -15.73
C LYS A 208 31.56 0.96 -17.10
N HIS A 209 30.39 0.67 -17.69
CA HIS A 209 30.05 1.09 -19.03
C HIS A 209 29.51 2.52 -19.01
N THR A 210 30.14 3.43 -19.75
CA THR A 210 29.79 4.87 -19.76
C THR A 210 28.33 5.11 -20.09
N ASP A 211 27.80 4.53 -21.17
CA ASP A 211 26.40 4.73 -21.56
C ASP A 211 25.41 4.24 -20.48
N ALA A 212 25.75 3.15 -19.78
CA ALA A 212 24.91 2.61 -18.72
C ALA A 212 24.97 3.48 -17.46
N HIS A 213 26.14 4.07 -17.19
CA HIS A 213 26.34 5.03 -16.12
C HIS A 213 25.52 6.29 -16.36
N GLU A 214 25.62 6.89 -17.55
CA GLU A 214 24.84 8.08 -17.95
C GLU A 214 23.33 7.84 -17.83
N VAL A 215 22.84 6.68 -18.30
CA VAL A 215 21.42 6.33 -18.15
C VAL A 215 21.00 6.28 -16.68
N VAL A 216 21.79 5.65 -15.81
CA VAL A 216 21.45 5.56 -14.38
C VAL A 216 21.52 6.92 -13.70
N GLU A 217 22.50 7.77 -14.04
CA GLU A 217 22.60 9.14 -13.52
C GLU A 217 21.40 10.01 -13.94
N ASP A 218 20.97 9.94 -15.20
CA ASP A 218 19.79 10.65 -15.69
C ASP A 218 18.51 10.23 -14.93
N PHE A 219 18.39 8.94 -14.63
CA PHE A 219 17.29 8.42 -13.84
C PHE A 219 17.38 8.85 -12.37
N LEU A 220 18.57 8.90 -11.79
CA LEU A 220 18.81 9.39 -10.43
C LEU A 220 18.44 10.86 -10.32
N GLU A 221 18.90 11.70 -11.24
CA GLU A 221 18.58 13.13 -11.27
C GLU A 221 17.07 13.36 -11.45
N SER A 222 16.43 12.62 -12.36
CA SER A 222 14.99 12.72 -12.56
C SER A 222 14.17 12.20 -11.36
N GLY A 223 14.65 11.18 -10.66
CA GLY A 223 14.08 10.69 -9.41
C GLY A 223 14.16 11.72 -8.30
N GLU A 224 15.33 12.36 -8.13
CA GLU A 224 15.53 13.46 -7.18
C GLU A 224 14.65 14.67 -7.48
N ARG A 225 14.40 14.98 -8.76
CA ARG A 225 13.42 16.02 -9.13
C ARG A 225 12.00 15.68 -8.67
N LEU A 226 11.58 14.41 -8.77
CA LEU A 226 10.28 13.96 -8.25
C LEU A 226 10.25 14.05 -6.72
N TRP A 227 11.33 13.64 -6.06
CA TRP A 227 11.47 13.73 -4.62
C TRP A 227 11.40 15.19 -4.12
N ALA A 228 12.05 16.12 -4.83
CA ALA A 228 11.99 17.55 -4.55
C ALA A 228 10.57 18.12 -4.72
N ARG A 229 9.82 17.68 -5.75
CA ARG A 229 8.40 18.04 -5.92
C ARG A 229 7.55 17.54 -4.76
N PHE A 230 7.78 16.31 -4.30
CA PHE A 230 7.09 15.77 -3.12
C PHE A 230 7.39 16.61 -1.86
N LYS A 231 8.66 16.95 -1.61
CA LYS A 231 9.03 17.84 -0.48
C LYS A 231 8.36 19.21 -0.58
N LYS A 232 8.20 19.76 -1.79
CA LYS A 232 7.48 21.03 -2.02
C LYS A 232 5.99 20.91 -1.66
N LEU A 233 5.34 19.81 -2.07
CA LEU A 233 3.96 19.51 -1.73
C LEU A 233 3.76 19.42 -0.21
N LEU A 234 4.65 18.71 0.49
CA LEU A 234 4.63 18.64 1.96
C LEU A 234 4.73 20.02 2.59
N LYS A 235 5.67 20.87 2.14
CA LYS A 235 5.80 22.24 2.64
C LYS A 235 4.53 23.08 2.49
N THR A 236 3.79 22.91 1.40
CA THR A 236 2.48 23.58 1.28
C THR A 236 1.53 23.08 2.36
N CYS A 237 1.45 21.76 2.56
CA CYS A 237 0.62 21.16 3.62
C CYS A 237 1.00 21.68 5.01
N GLU A 238 2.30 21.75 5.33
CA GLU A 238 2.81 22.29 6.60
C GLU A 238 2.29 23.70 6.89
N GLN A 239 2.21 24.57 5.88
CA GLN A 239 1.73 25.94 6.05
C GLN A 239 0.25 25.98 6.47
N PHE A 240 -0.58 25.12 5.90
CA PHE A 240 -2.00 25.03 6.25
C PHE A 240 -2.18 24.41 7.64
N MET A 241 -1.43 23.34 7.94
CA MET A 241 -1.43 22.73 9.27
C MET A 241 -1.03 23.72 10.36
N TRP A 242 0.00 24.52 10.12
CA TRP A 242 0.43 25.57 11.05
C TRP A 242 -0.66 26.63 11.27
N LYS A 243 -1.33 27.06 10.19
CA LYS A 243 -2.45 27.99 10.28
C LYS A 243 -3.61 27.41 11.09
N ALA A 244 -3.95 26.13 10.90
CA ALA A 244 -4.99 25.46 11.66
C ALA A 244 -4.61 25.33 13.15
N ALA A 245 -3.38 24.87 13.43
CA ALA A 245 -2.90 24.68 14.79
C ALA A 245 -2.82 26.00 15.58
N LYS A 246 -2.47 27.12 14.93
CA LYS A 246 -2.47 28.45 15.56
C LYS A 246 -3.88 28.98 15.87
N ARG A 247 -4.89 28.59 15.09
CA ARG A 247 -6.30 28.96 15.35
C ARG A 247 -6.85 28.22 16.56
N GLU A 248 -6.39 27.00 16.79
CA GLU A 248 -6.80 26.16 17.91
C GLU A 248 -6.02 26.49 19.21
N GLY A 249 -4.73 26.86 19.09
CA GLY A 249 -3.87 27.26 20.20
C GLY A 249 -4.01 28.73 20.59
N GLY A 250 -4.94 29.06 21.47
CA GLY A 250 -4.90 30.33 22.20
C GLY A 250 -3.70 30.38 23.17
N LYS A 251 -2.78 31.35 23.00
CA LYS A 251 -1.62 31.68 23.89
C LYS A 251 -0.82 30.51 24.50
N GLY A 252 -0.87 29.31 23.93
CA GLY A 252 -0.18 28.10 24.40
C GLY A 252 0.66 27.41 23.32
N SER A 253 1.37 26.34 23.71
CA SER A 253 2.13 25.49 22.78
C SER A 253 1.23 24.96 21.66
N VAL A 254 1.67 25.17 20.42
CA VAL A 254 0.99 24.70 19.21
C VAL A 254 1.14 23.19 19.14
N SER A 255 0.11 22.47 19.56
CA SER A 255 0.06 21.01 19.47
C SER A 255 -0.45 20.58 18.09
N MET A 256 0.09 19.48 17.58
CA MET A 256 -0.54 18.77 16.47
C MET A 256 -1.77 18.02 16.98
N GLY A 257 -2.86 18.77 17.15
CA GLY A 257 -4.15 18.19 17.47
C GLY A 257 -4.74 17.44 16.29
N ARG A 258 -5.87 16.78 16.55
CA ARG A 258 -6.74 16.19 15.52
C ARG A 258 -6.93 17.11 14.32
N ASN A 259 -7.11 18.41 14.55
CA ASN A 259 -7.39 19.37 13.49
C ASN A 259 -6.19 19.61 12.57
N ALA A 260 -4.96 19.62 13.08
CA ALA A 260 -3.78 19.79 12.24
C ALA A 260 -3.57 18.56 11.32
N GLY A 261 -3.84 17.35 11.81
CA GLY A 261 -3.79 16.13 11.01
C GLY A 261 -4.90 16.07 9.96
N CYS A 262 -6.14 16.44 10.32
CA CYS A 262 -7.23 16.56 9.35
C CYS A 262 -6.93 17.64 8.29
N GLU A 263 -6.40 18.81 8.69
CA GLU A 263 -6.04 19.88 7.77
C GLU A 263 -4.97 19.43 6.76
N PHE A 264 -4.02 18.58 7.17
CA PHE A 264 -3.07 17.98 6.23
C PHE A 264 -3.79 17.19 5.14
N VAL A 265 -4.71 16.29 5.53
CA VAL A 265 -5.48 15.44 4.62
C VAL A 265 -6.33 16.31 3.69
N GLU A 266 -7.04 17.29 4.24
CA GLU A 266 -7.81 18.25 3.44
C GLU A 266 -6.94 19.04 2.49
N THR A 267 -5.69 19.35 2.85
CA THR A 267 -4.78 20.09 1.96
C THR A 267 -4.27 19.22 0.83
N ILE A 268 -3.70 18.06 1.14
CA ILE A 268 -3.05 17.20 0.16
C ILE A 268 -4.04 16.53 -0.80
N PHE A 269 -5.27 16.26 -0.33
CA PHE A 269 -6.32 15.56 -1.09
C PHE A 269 -7.58 16.42 -1.34
N GLY A 270 -7.58 17.69 -0.93
CA GLY A 270 -8.70 18.60 -1.20
C GLY A 270 -8.76 18.99 -2.66
N ARG A 271 -9.95 18.85 -3.27
CA ARG A 271 -10.20 19.16 -4.68
C ARG A 271 -9.76 20.57 -5.07
N ASP A 272 -10.04 21.56 -4.22
CA ASP A 272 -9.70 22.96 -4.46
C ASP A 272 -8.36 23.38 -3.80
N ARG A 273 -7.53 22.39 -3.43
CA ARG A 273 -6.23 22.59 -2.79
C ARG A 273 -5.14 21.90 -3.61
N GLU A 274 -4.45 20.90 -3.05
CA GLU A 274 -3.31 20.27 -3.72
C GLU A 274 -3.62 18.92 -4.37
N LEU A 275 -4.90 18.51 -4.47
CA LEU A 275 -5.25 17.22 -5.07
C LEU A 275 -4.68 17.05 -6.48
N GLU A 276 -4.83 18.06 -7.34
CA GLU A 276 -4.31 18.01 -8.71
C GLU A 276 -2.77 17.87 -8.75
N SER A 277 -2.07 18.60 -7.87
CA SER A 277 -0.61 18.49 -7.70
C SER A 277 -0.20 17.10 -7.25
N THR A 278 -0.93 16.53 -6.29
CA THR A 278 -0.72 15.19 -5.75
C THR A 278 -0.91 14.13 -6.84
N GLU A 279 -2.00 14.19 -7.62
CA GLU A 279 -2.27 13.25 -8.70
C GLU A 279 -1.23 13.34 -9.83
N LYS A 280 -0.84 14.57 -10.22
CA LYS A 280 0.23 14.80 -11.19
C LYS A 280 1.56 14.22 -10.73
N LEU A 281 1.90 14.40 -9.45
CA LEU A 281 3.09 13.82 -8.85
C LEU A 281 3.03 12.29 -8.87
N MET A 282 1.93 11.69 -8.41
CA MET A 282 1.74 10.24 -8.41
C MET A 282 1.85 9.65 -9.82
N ASN A 283 1.23 10.28 -10.83
CA ASN A 283 1.34 9.86 -12.22
C ASN A 283 2.78 9.94 -12.76
N SER A 284 3.49 11.01 -12.42
CA SER A 284 4.90 11.16 -12.78
C SER A 284 5.77 10.08 -12.14
N ILE A 285 5.52 9.74 -10.86
CA ILE A 285 6.23 8.67 -10.16
C ILE A 285 5.90 7.29 -10.76
N ARG A 286 4.65 7.03 -11.15
CA ARG A 286 4.26 5.79 -11.83
C ARG A 286 5.02 5.61 -13.14
N LEU A 287 5.04 6.65 -13.98
CA LEU A 287 5.75 6.62 -15.26
C LEU A 287 7.26 6.47 -15.06
N TRP A 288 7.84 7.24 -14.16
CA TRP A 288 9.26 7.15 -13.82
C TRP A 288 9.63 5.75 -13.33
N ASN A 289 8.82 5.16 -12.44
CA ASN A 289 9.04 3.81 -11.94
C ASN A 289 9.11 2.77 -13.05
N MET A 290 8.13 2.80 -13.97
CA MET A 290 8.08 1.87 -15.10
C MET A 290 9.31 2.02 -16.01
N ARG A 291 9.71 3.27 -16.30
CA ARG A 291 10.88 3.55 -17.13
C ARG A 291 12.19 3.15 -16.44
N PHE A 292 12.30 3.40 -15.14
CA PHE A 292 13.45 2.97 -14.35
C PHE A 292 13.60 1.45 -14.40
N ASP A 293 12.51 0.69 -14.23
CA ASP A 293 12.55 -0.78 -14.29
C ASP A 293 12.99 -1.27 -15.68
N ALA A 294 12.52 -0.62 -16.75
CA ALA A 294 12.85 -1.00 -18.12
C ALA A 294 14.31 -0.69 -18.51
N ASN A 295 14.92 0.36 -17.95
CA ASN A 295 16.23 0.85 -18.37
C ASN A 295 17.35 0.53 -17.38
N CYS A 296 17.06 0.52 -16.08
CA CYS A 296 18.09 0.43 -15.03
C CYS A 296 18.14 -0.95 -14.36
N GLU A 297 17.08 -1.76 -14.37
CA GLU A 297 17.05 -3.00 -13.55
C GLU A 297 18.18 -3.98 -13.91
N ASP A 298 18.42 -4.20 -15.20
CA ASP A 298 19.49 -5.10 -15.66
C ASP A 298 20.89 -4.55 -15.39
N ILE A 299 21.08 -3.24 -15.53
CA ILE A 299 22.33 -2.53 -15.22
C ILE A 299 22.64 -2.69 -13.73
N LEU A 300 21.67 -2.37 -12.87
CA LEU A 300 21.82 -2.42 -11.41
C LEU A 300 21.96 -3.86 -10.88
N ARG A 301 21.48 -4.87 -11.61
CA ARG A 301 21.67 -6.28 -11.28
C ARG A 301 23.08 -6.77 -11.63
N ARG A 302 23.71 -6.21 -12.67
CA ARG A 302 25.06 -6.57 -13.12
C ARG A 302 25.89 -5.31 -13.43
N PRO A 303 26.29 -4.51 -12.43
CA PRO A 303 26.96 -3.22 -12.67
C PRO A 303 28.30 -3.34 -13.43
N SER A 304 28.95 -4.50 -13.35
CA SER A 304 30.26 -4.75 -13.95
C SER A 304 30.23 -5.45 -15.31
N ALA A 305 29.05 -5.82 -15.80
CA ALA A 305 28.87 -6.58 -17.05
C ALA A 305 28.94 -5.69 -18.29
#